data_AF-A0A963JVV0-F1
#
_entry.id   AF-A0A963JVV0-F1
#
_cell.length_a   1.000
_cell.length_b   1.000
_cell.length_c   1.000
_cell.angle_alpha   90.00
_cell.angle_beta   90.00
_cell.angle_gamma   90.00
#
_symmetry.space_group_name_H-M   'P 1'
#
loop_
_entity.id
_entity.type
_entity.pdbx_description
1 polymer ?
#
loop_
_entity_poly.entity_id
_entity_poly.type
_entity_poly.pdbx_seq_one_letter_code
_entity_poly.pdbx_strand_id
1 'polypeptide(L)'
;VDYIAGGYLEDLTARVEADPAIEQDDVGAFFRDFSEKYAGSIYMITLDGDFHMMYYRKDLLEEAGLEVPRTWDEYLEVAKALHGKDMNGDGTPDFGSCIAKKRNAQSYWFVMDVVGSMTQSKGTSQGAFFNTADMTPLVDNEGFRKALDFLSESTKYGPPDELNLDVSDTRPLFASGRCALNLDWGDVGTISIDPVNSKVIGKWGAAIMPGSTEVVNWETGELEACTADNCPYAIDGVNHAPFAAFGGWGGGINAAADDKVKDAAFAYFSYMTQPAQSNQDVTVGGTGFNPYRTSQLSFSDLWKNAGMTEEEAAVYLGAINDSMNSPNMILDLRIPQNQKYQQVVLDEAISRFLAGEIDKEATVQAVANGWNELND
;
A
#
# COMPACT_ATOMS: atom_id res chain seq x y z
N VAL A 1 -15.06 -5.31 -8.38
CA VAL A 1 -16.15 -4.80 -9.25
C VAL A 1 -16.55 -5.84 -10.29
N ASP A 2 -15.60 -6.37 -11.07
CA ASP A 2 -15.89 -7.34 -12.15
C ASP A 2 -16.71 -8.55 -11.70
N TYR A 3 -16.36 -9.16 -10.56
CA TYR A 3 -17.13 -10.30 -10.05
C TYR A 3 -18.58 -9.97 -9.70
N ILE A 4 -18.83 -8.76 -9.20
CA ILE A 4 -20.16 -8.31 -8.77
C ILE A 4 -20.99 -7.91 -9.98
N ALA A 5 -20.43 -7.12 -10.90
CA ALA A 5 -21.09 -6.71 -12.14
C ALA A 5 -21.43 -7.91 -13.04
N GLY A 6 -20.59 -8.96 -13.01
CA GLY A 6 -20.85 -10.23 -13.68
C GLY A 6 -21.86 -11.16 -12.98
N GLY A 7 -22.35 -10.79 -11.79
CA GLY A 7 -23.28 -11.60 -11.01
C GLY A 7 -22.68 -12.86 -10.38
N TYR A 8 -21.36 -12.88 -10.17
CA TYR A 8 -20.65 -14.05 -9.65
C TYR A 8 -20.59 -14.11 -8.12
N LEU A 9 -20.83 -12.99 -7.42
CA LEU A 9 -20.83 -12.95 -5.95
C LEU A 9 -22.25 -12.88 -5.39
N GLU A 10 -22.50 -13.67 -4.34
CA GLU A 10 -23.70 -13.64 -3.51
C GLU A 10 -23.79 -12.30 -2.76
N ASP A 11 -25.00 -11.73 -2.66
CA ASP A 11 -25.26 -10.63 -1.74
C ASP A 11 -25.30 -11.17 -0.29
N LEU A 12 -24.32 -10.75 0.51
CA LEU A 12 -24.13 -11.20 1.89
C LEU A 12 -24.83 -10.32 2.92
N THR A 13 -25.49 -9.23 2.50
CA THR A 13 -26.03 -8.19 3.40
C THR A 13 -26.88 -8.78 4.52
N ALA A 14 -27.89 -9.58 4.17
CA ALA A 14 -28.78 -10.18 5.17
C ALA A 14 -28.07 -11.16 6.12
N ARG A 15 -27.00 -11.83 5.65
CA ARG A 15 -26.23 -12.77 6.47
C ARG A 15 -25.33 -12.03 7.46
N VAL A 16 -24.65 -10.98 7.01
CA VAL A 16 -23.79 -10.14 7.85
C VAL A 16 -24.63 -9.38 8.89
N GLU A 17 -25.76 -8.80 8.51
CA GLU A 17 -26.67 -8.11 9.44
C GLU A 17 -27.27 -9.03 10.51
N ALA A 18 -27.43 -10.32 10.19
CA ALA A 18 -27.96 -11.32 11.11
C ALA A 18 -26.90 -11.94 12.04
N ASP A 19 -25.61 -11.68 11.81
CA ASP A 19 -24.50 -12.28 12.56
C ASP A 19 -23.75 -11.22 13.39
N PRO A 20 -24.22 -10.93 14.61
CA PRO A 20 -23.58 -9.92 15.47
C PRO A 20 -22.18 -10.33 15.93
N ALA A 21 -21.78 -11.60 15.79
CA ALA A 21 -20.43 -12.05 16.20
C ALA A 21 -19.33 -11.44 15.32
N ILE A 22 -19.64 -11.06 14.08
CA ILE A 22 -18.69 -10.39 13.19
C ILE A 22 -18.25 -9.03 13.74
N GLU A 23 -19.07 -8.39 14.59
CA GLU A 23 -18.79 -7.07 15.17
C GLU A 23 -18.42 -6.04 14.09
N GLN A 24 -19.32 -5.84 13.12
CA GLN A 24 -19.12 -4.98 11.95
C GLN A 24 -18.72 -3.53 12.30
N ASP A 25 -19.17 -3.01 13.45
CA ASP A 25 -18.80 -1.67 13.90
C ASP A 25 -17.31 -1.56 14.30
N ASP A 26 -16.66 -2.68 14.63
CA ASP A 26 -15.23 -2.74 14.93
C ASP A 26 -14.37 -2.83 13.65
N VAL A 27 -14.93 -3.26 12.52
CA VAL A 27 -14.24 -3.23 11.22
C VAL A 27 -14.03 -1.77 10.81
N GLY A 28 -12.79 -1.42 10.43
CA GLY A 28 -12.41 -0.07 10.03
C GLY A 28 -13.30 0.47 8.92
N ALA A 29 -13.66 1.75 9.00
CA ALA A 29 -14.67 2.35 8.12
C ALA A 29 -14.33 2.21 6.63
N PHE A 30 -13.05 2.35 6.27
CA PHE A 30 -12.60 2.08 4.90
C PHE A 30 -12.96 0.67 4.45
N PHE A 31 -12.62 -0.36 5.22
CA PHE A 31 -12.90 -1.74 4.85
C PHE A 31 -14.41 -2.01 4.81
N ARG A 32 -15.13 -1.64 5.87
CA ARG A 32 -16.58 -1.86 6.01
C ARG A 32 -17.40 -1.14 4.93
N ASP A 33 -17.09 0.12 4.65
CA ASP A 33 -17.93 0.97 3.82
C ASP A 33 -17.46 1.04 2.37
N PHE A 34 -16.16 0.84 2.12
CA PHE A 34 -15.59 0.84 0.78
C PHE A 34 -15.25 -0.57 0.28
N SER A 35 -14.43 -1.35 0.99
CA SER A 35 -13.95 -2.65 0.49
C SER A 35 -15.06 -3.71 0.42
N GLU A 36 -15.86 -3.87 1.46
CA GLU A 36 -16.90 -4.91 1.55
C GLU A 36 -18.12 -4.64 0.66
N LYS A 37 -18.43 -3.36 0.39
CA LYS A 37 -19.70 -2.93 -0.21
C LYS A 37 -19.58 -2.51 -1.66
N TYR A 38 -20.58 -2.84 -2.47
CA TYR A 38 -20.76 -2.32 -3.82
C TYR A 38 -22.23 -1.95 -4.04
N ALA A 39 -22.48 -0.74 -4.53
CA ALA A 39 -23.84 -0.22 -4.73
C ALA A 39 -24.78 -0.35 -3.52
N GLY A 40 -24.23 -0.29 -2.29
CA GLY A 40 -24.98 -0.36 -1.03
C GLY A 40 -25.16 -1.76 -0.43
N SER A 41 -24.89 -2.83 -1.19
CA SER A 41 -24.92 -4.21 -0.70
C SER A 41 -23.52 -4.70 -0.29
N ILE A 42 -23.47 -5.59 0.70
CA ILE A 42 -22.24 -6.27 1.15
C ILE A 42 -22.01 -7.51 0.28
N TYR A 43 -20.84 -7.59 -0.37
CA TYR A 43 -20.47 -8.72 -1.24
C TYR A 43 -19.23 -9.49 -0.76
N MET A 44 -18.52 -8.96 0.23
CA MET A 44 -17.35 -9.57 0.83
C MET A 44 -17.37 -9.39 2.34
N ILE A 45 -16.75 -10.33 3.06
CA ILE A 45 -16.43 -10.20 4.48
C ILE A 45 -14.95 -9.83 4.58
N THR A 46 -14.58 -8.73 5.23
CA THR A 46 -13.18 -8.36 5.40
C THR A 46 -12.43 -9.38 6.25
N LEU A 47 -11.30 -9.84 5.73
CA LEU A 47 -10.39 -10.78 6.40
C LEU A 47 -9.01 -10.16 6.68
N ASP A 48 -8.69 -9.04 6.03
CA ASP A 48 -7.36 -8.46 5.99
C ASP A 48 -7.41 -6.94 5.69
N GLY A 49 -6.38 -6.20 6.11
CA GLY A 49 -6.36 -4.74 6.20
C GLY A 49 -5.10 -4.09 5.67
N ASP A 50 -4.98 -4.00 4.36
CA ASP A 50 -3.76 -3.58 3.69
C ASP A 50 -3.66 -2.07 3.46
N PHE A 51 -2.51 -1.50 3.87
CA PHE A 51 -2.05 -0.16 3.51
C PHE A 51 -0.56 -0.17 3.24
N HIS A 52 -0.11 0.52 2.18
CA HIS A 52 1.30 0.77 1.96
C HIS A 52 1.88 1.68 3.04
N MET A 53 3.06 1.32 3.52
CA MET A 53 3.83 2.03 4.53
C MET A 53 5.32 2.03 4.20
N MET A 54 6.03 2.97 4.80
CA MET A 54 7.49 2.98 4.77
C MET A 54 8.03 2.35 6.04
N TYR A 55 8.91 1.36 5.86
CA TYR A 55 9.72 0.75 6.90
C TYR A 55 11.14 1.27 6.85
N TYR A 56 11.73 1.50 8.01
CA TYR A 56 13.08 2.04 8.12
C TYR A 56 13.87 1.43 9.27
N ARG A 57 15.19 1.41 9.12
CA ARG A 57 16.16 0.96 10.15
C ARG A 57 16.53 2.10 11.10
N LYS A 58 15.75 2.28 12.17
CA LYS A 58 15.93 3.39 13.13
C LYS A 58 17.35 3.44 13.72
N ASP A 59 17.98 2.29 13.96
CA ASP A 59 19.34 2.22 14.47
C ASP A 59 20.37 2.82 13.50
N LEU A 60 20.20 2.61 12.19
CA LEU A 60 21.08 3.15 11.16
C LEU A 60 20.85 4.64 10.92
N LEU A 61 19.61 5.09 11.02
CA LEU A 61 19.25 6.50 10.94
C LEU A 61 19.89 7.27 12.10
N GLU A 62 19.73 6.78 13.33
CA GLU A 62 20.34 7.34 14.54
C GLU A 62 21.88 7.38 14.45
N GLU A 63 22.52 6.29 14.01
CA GLU A 63 23.97 6.23 13.84
C GLU A 63 24.48 7.25 12.81
N ALA A 64 23.72 7.45 11.73
CA ALA A 64 24.07 8.38 10.66
C ALA A 64 23.66 9.83 10.94
N GLY A 65 22.90 10.09 12.01
CA GLY A 65 22.31 11.41 12.28
C GLY A 65 21.29 11.83 11.22
N LEU A 66 20.56 10.86 10.65
CA LEU A 66 19.51 11.06 9.66
C LEU A 66 18.14 10.99 10.34
N GLU A 67 17.21 11.83 9.87
CA GLU A 67 15.81 11.82 10.31
C GLU A 67 15.00 10.77 9.52
N VAL A 68 13.82 10.42 10.03
CA VAL A 68 12.87 9.56 9.30
C VAL A 68 12.37 10.31 8.06
N PRO A 69 12.48 9.74 6.84
CA PRO A 69 12.03 10.39 5.63
C PRO A 69 10.54 10.74 5.66
N ARG A 70 10.20 11.98 5.35
CA ARG A 70 8.82 12.45 5.16
C ARG A 70 8.50 12.70 3.71
N THR A 71 9.52 12.96 2.88
CA THR A 71 9.38 13.21 1.44
C THR A 71 10.12 12.18 0.59
N TRP A 72 9.73 12.04 -0.68
CA TRP A 72 10.44 11.16 -1.62
C TRP A 72 11.90 11.55 -1.85
N ASP A 73 12.21 12.85 -1.78
CA ASP A 73 13.59 13.34 -1.89
C ASP A 73 14.42 12.91 -0.67
N GLU A 74 13.89 13.08 0.55
CA GLU A 74 14.52 12.59 1.78
C GLU A 74 14.67 11.06 1.78
N TYR A 75 13.71 10.32 1.20
CA TYR A 75 13.82 8.87 1.03
C TYR A 75 15.05 8.51 0.18
N LEU A 76 15.24 9.18 -0.96
CA LEU A 76 16.41 8.96 -1.82
C LEU A 76 17.72 9.38 -1.16
N GLU A 77 17.71 10.44 -0.36
CA GLU A 77 18.88 10.87 0.42
C GLU A 77 19.30 9.80 1.44
N VAL A 78 18.36 9.27 2.21
CA VAL A 78 18.62 8.19 3.18
C VAL A 78 19.05 6.91 2.45
N ALA A 79 18.35 6.52 1.39
CA ALA A 79 18.69 5.35 0.58
C ALA A 79 20.14 5.46 0.07
N LYS A 80 20.50 6.60 -0.51
CA LYS A 80 21.86 6.86 -1.00
C LYS A 80 22.90 6.84 0.11
N ALA A 81 22.60 7.42 1.27
CA ALA A 81 23.54 7.51 2.38
C ALA A 81 23.84 6.15 3.03
N LEU A 82 22.89 5.21 2.98
CA LEU A 82 23.00 3.89 3.61
C LEU A 82 23.38 2.77 2.62
N HIS A 83 23.16 2.96 1.32
CA HIS A 83 23.50 1.97 0.30
C HIS A 83 24.99 1.60 0.29
N GLY A 84 25.28 0.29 0.20
CA GLY A 84 26.62 -0.27 0.14
C GLY A 84 27.31 -0.45 1.49
N LYS A 85 26.66 -0.09 2.61
CA LYS A 85 27.14 -0.39 3.96
C LYS A 85 26.85 -1.86 4.33
N ASP A 86 27.62 -2.43 5.23
CA ASP A 86 27.30 -3.70 5.88
C ASP A 86 26.45 -3.41 7.12
N MET A 87 25.14 -3.62 7.00
CA MET A 87 24.11 -3.20 7.96
C MET A 87 23.64 -4.33 8.87
N ASN A 88 24.05 -5.57 8.58
CA ASN A 88 23.76 -6.76 9.38
C ASN A 88 25.03 -7.46 9.93
N GLY A 89 26.23 -7.02 9.56
CA GLY A 89 27.52 -7.53 10.03
C GLY A 89 27.98 -8.81 9.33
N ASP A 90 27.43 -9.15 8.16
CA ASP A 90 27.78 -10.37 7.41
C ASP A 90 28.97 -10.18 6.44
N GLY A 91 29.50 -8.96 6.33
CA GLY A 91 30.61 -8.61 5.45
C GLY A 91 30.23 -8.32 4.01
N THR A 92 28.93 -8.33 3.67
CA THR A 92 28.41 -8.03 2.34
C THR A 92 27.80 -6.63 2.32
N PRO A 93 27.99 -5.85 1.24
CA PRO A 93 27.26 -4.59 1.06
C PRO A 93 25.74 -4.82 0.98
N ASP A 94 25.00 -3.93 1.62
CA ASP A 94 23.54 -3.96 1.73
C ASP A 94 22.87 -2.79 0.98
N PHE A 95 21.54 -2.81 0.94
CA PHE A 95 20.74 -1.96 0.06
C PHE A 95 20.08 -0.81 0.82
N GLY A 96 20.17 0.40 0.26
CA GLY A 96 19.55 1.59 0.85
C GLY A 96 18.03 1.62 0.70
N SER A 97 17.50 1.03 -0.37
CA SER A 97 16.08 1.02 -0.74
C SER A 97 15.71 -0.35 -1.27
N CYS A 98 14.62 -0.94 -0.81
CA CYS A 98 14.11 -2.20 -1.35
C CYS A 98 12.64 -2.05 -1.68
N ILE A 99 12.32 -2.01 -2.97
CA ILE A 99 10.96 -1.83 -3.49
C ILE A 99 10.68 -2.96 -4.49
N ALA A 100 9.52 -3.60 -4.40
CA ALA A 100 9.15 -4.64 -5.35
C ALA A 100 8.89 -4.01 -6.74
N LYS A 101 9.64 -4.47 -7.76
CA LYS A 101 9.61 -3.91 -9.13
C LYS A 101 9.37 -4.95 -10.22
N LYS A 102 9.02 -6.18 -9.84
CA LYS A 102 8.74 -7.26 -10.79
C LYS A 102 7.52 -6.97 -11.67
N ARG A 103 7.74 -7.02 -12.99
CA ARG A 103 6.66 -6.98 -14.00
C ARG A 103 5.71 -8.17 -13.87
N ASN A 104 4.43 -7.95 -14.12
CA ASN A 104 3.32 -8.89 -13.96
C ASN A 104 3.21 -9.43 -12.53
N ALA A 105 3.67 -8.64 -11.56
CA ALA A 105 3.48 -8.87 -10.13
C ALA A 105 2.83 -7.62 -9.54
N GLN A 106 3.37 -7.07 -8.46
CA GLN A 106 2.69 -6.03 -7.66
C GLN A 106 3.30 -4.62 -7.83
N SER A 107 4.21 -4.44 -8.80
CA SER A 107 5.01 -3.21 -8.92
C SER A 107 4.21 -1.94 -9.19
N TYR A 108 3.09 -2.06 -9.92
CA TYR A 108 2.26 -0.93 -10.33
C TYR A 108 1.61 -0.18 -9.15
N TRP A 109 1.41 -0.82 -7.99
CA TRP A 109 0.89 -0.14 -6.81
C TRP A 109 1.91 0.86 -6.23
N PHE A 110 3.19 0.50 -6.21
CA PHE A 110 4.26 1.38 -5.72
C PHE A 110 4.47 2.64 -6.58
N VAL A 111 4.10 2.57 -7.86
CA VAL A 111 4.09 3.74 -8.75
C VAL A 111 3.06 4.75 -8.26
N MET A 112 1.87 4.27 -7.90
CA MET A 112 0.78 5.11 -7.44
C MET A 112 1.02 5.74 -6.08
N ASP A 113 1.84 5.14 -5.21
CA ASP A 113 2.25 5.79 -3.96
C ASP A 113 2.92 7.15 -4.23
N VAL A 114 3.87 7.15 -5.16
CA VAL A 114 4.67 8.34 -5.49
C VAL A 114 3.84 9.34 -6.28
N VAL A 115 3.21 8.88 -7.37
CA VAL A 115 2.35 9.73 -8.22
C VAL A 115 1.24 10.36 -7.38
N GLY A 116 0.57 9.55 -6.57
CA GLY A 116 -0.55 9.94 -5.73
C GLY A 116 -0.25 11.07 -4.76
N SER A 117 0.95 11.07 -4.16
CA SER A 117 1.40 12.15 -3.28
C SER A 117 1.51 13.52 -3.97
N MET A 118 1.56 13.55 -5.32
CA MET A 118 1.61 14.78 -6.12
C MET A 118 0.29 15.07 -6.82
N THR A 119 -0.51 14.06 -7.12
CA THR A 119 -1.75 14.22 -7.91
C THR A 119 -3.02 14.34 -7.06
N GLN A 120 -3.03 13.74 -5.86
CA GLN A 120 -4.16 13.81 -4.93
C GLN A 120 -3.82 14.66 -3.70
N SER A 121 -4.49 15.80 -3.56
CA SER A 121 -4.26 16.77 -2.47
C SER A 121 -5.53 17.33 -1.84
N LYS A 122 -6.69 17.16 -2.51
CA LYS A 122 -8.00 17.69 -2.09
C LYS A 122 -8.94 16.60 -1.60
N GLY A 123 -8.37 15.50 -1.10
CA GLY A 123 -9.11 14.43 -0.47
C GLY A 123 -9.58 13.37 -1.44
N THR A 124 -10.06 12.27 -0.86
CA THR A 124 -10.48 11.07 -1.57
C THR A 124 -11.45 11.30 -2.75
N SER A 125 -12.31 12.32 -2.69
CA SER A 125 -13.26 12.62 -3.77
C SER A 125 -12.63 13.21 -5.05
N GLN A 126 -11.38 13.67 -5.00
CA GLN A 126 -10.69 14.24 -6.15
C GLN A 126 -10.44 13.20 -7.24
N GLY A 127 -10.08 11.97 -6.84
CA GLY A 127 -9.61 10.91 -7.73
C GLY A 127 -8.13 11.06 -8.10
N ALA A 128 -7.41 9.94 -8.10
CA ALA A 128 -5.97 9.90 -8.42
C ALA A 128 -5.66 9.31 -9.80
N PHE A 129 -6.60 8.56 -10.39
CA PHE A 129 -6.41 7.82 -11.64
C PHE A 129 -7.03 8.52 -12.85
N PHE A 130 -8.24 9.04 -12.68
CA PHE A 130 -9.04 9.66 -13.74
C PHE A 130 -9.72 10.92 -13.22
N ASN A 131 -9.96 11.87 -14.11
CA ASN A 131 -10.91 12.94 -13.86
C ASN A 131 -12.30 12.32 -13.64
N THR A 132 -12.90 12.59 -12.48
CA THR A 132 -14.16 11.98 -12.06
C THR A 132 -15.37 12.45 -12.87
N ALA A 133 -15.24 13.52 -13.66
CA ALA A 133 -16.31 14.04 -14.51
C ALA A 133 -16.36 13.38 -15.89
N ASP A 134 -15.22 13.00 -16.46
CA ASP A 134 -15.13 12.61 -17.88
C ASP A 134 -14.23 11.40 -18.17
N MET A 135 -13.66 10.75 -17.13
CA MET A 135 -12.77 9.59 -17.26
C MET A 135 -11.46 9.90 -18.02
N THR A 136 -11.04 11.15 -18.14
CA THR A 136 -9.72 11.49 -18.69
C THR A 136 -8.60 10.98 -17.77
N PRO A 137 -7.62 10.18 -18.26
CA PRO A 137 -6.47 9.71 -17.48
C PRO A 137 -5.66 10.85 -16.85
N LEU A 138 -5.35 10.75 -15.55
CA LEU A 138 -4.57 11.74 -14.80
C LEU A 138 -3.06 11.42 -14.81
N VAL A 139 -2.51 11.11 -15.98
CA VAL A 139 -1.14 10.59 -16.11
C VAL A 139 -0.18 11.55 -16.84
N ASP A 140 -0.67 12.39 -17.75
CA ASP A 140 0.18 13.35 -18.46
C ASP A 140 0.33 14.65 -17.65
N ASN A 141 1.22 14.61 -16.66
CA ASN A 141 1.55 15.75 -15.80
C ASN A 141 3.00 15.65 -15.29
N GLU A 142 3.52 16.70 -14.67
CA GLU A 142 4.88 16.72 -14.11
C GLU A 142 5.04 15.79 -12.90
N GLY A 143 3.97 15.55 -12.12
CA GLY A 143 4.00 14.62 -10.99
C GLY A 143 4.30 13.19 -11.42
N PHE A 144 3.68 12.70 -12.49
CA PHE A 144 3.97 11.39 -13.06
C PHE A 144 5.42 11.29 -13.55
N ARG A 145 5.92 12.35 -14.20
CA ARG A 145 7.32 12.43 -14.65
C ARG A 145 8.31 12.39 -13.49
N LYS A 146 8.01 13.09 -12.39
CA LYS A 146 8.83 13.07 -11.16
C LYS A 146 8.80 11.70 -10.48
N ALA A 147 7.67 11.00 -10.51
CA ALA A 147 7.58 9.62 -10.02
C ALA A 147 8.45 8.64 -10.84
N LEU A 148 8.50 8.79 -12.16
CA LEU A 148 9.40 8.02 -13.01
C LEU A 148 10.88 8.28 -12.65
N ASP A 149 11.24 9.54 -12.42
CA ASP A 149 12.60 9.89 -11.99
C ASP A 149 12.94 9.23 -10.63
N PHE A 150 12.01 9.24 -9.66
CA PHE A 150 12.17 8.54 -8.38
C PHE A 150 12.34 7.02 -8.53
N LEU A 151 11.50 6.37 -9.34
CA LEU A 151 11.57 4.91 -9.55
C LEU A 151 12.89 4.51 -10.23
N SER A 152 13.37 5.31 -11.18
CA SER A 152 14.67 5.10 -11.82
C SER A 152 15.82 5.29 -10.83
N GLU A 153 15.79 6.38 -10.05
CA GLU A 153 16.84 6.70 -9.09
C GLU A 153 16.91 5.69 -7.94
N SER A 154 15.77 5.28 -7.38
CA SER A 154 15.70 4.27 -6.30
C SER A 154 16.32 2.92 -6.69
N THR A 155 16.25 2.54 -7.97
CA THR A 155 16.88 1.31 -8.50
C THR A 155 18.41 1.30 -8.31
N LYS A 156 19.05 2.47 -8.21
CA LYS A 156 20.49 2.57 -7.95
C LYS A 156 20.85 2.19 -6.51
N TYR A 157 19.88 2.17 -5.61
CA TYR A 157 20.07 1.92 -4.19
C TYR A 157 19.48 0.59 -3.72
N GLY A 158 18.83 -0.16 -4.61
CA GLY A 158 18.26 -1.48 -4.35
C GLY A 158 19.12 -2.66 -4.82
N PRO A 159 18.60 -3.89 -4.67
CA PRO A 159 19.24 -5.09 -5.17
C PRO A 159 19.55 -5.00 -6.67
N PRO A 160 20.69 -5.53 -7.16
CA PRO A 160 21.04 -5.47 -8.58
C PRO A 160 19.99 -6.07 -9.54
N ASP A 161 19.17 -7.01 -9.03
CA ASP A 161 18.09 -7.68 -9.73
C ASP A 161 16.69 -7.22 -9.29
N GLU A 162 16.56 -6.03 -8.67
CA GLU A 162 15.31 -5.50 -8.09
C GLU A 162 14.11 -5.55 -9.06
N LEU A 163 14.35 -5.35 -10.38
CA LEU A 163 13.31 -5.45 -11.42
C LEU A 163 12.68 -6.85 -11.56
N ASN A 164 13.23 -7.87 -10.90
CA ASN A 164 12.69 -9.23 -10.86
C ASN A 164 12.18 -9.64 -9.46
N LEU A 165 12.29 -8.75 -8.47
CA LEU A 165 11.90 -9.00 -7.09
C LEU A 165 10.45 -8.57 -6.84
N ASP A 166 9.68 -9.47 -6.23
CA ASP A 166 8.32 -9.21 -5.74
C ASP A 166 8.36 -9.00 -4.22
N VAL A 167 7.22 -8.69 -3.60
CA VAL A 167 7.10 -8.47 -2.15
C VAL A 167 7.63 -9.64 -1.32
N SER A 168 7.46 -10.88 -1.82
CA SER A 168 7.99 -12.08 -1.15
C SER A 168 9.52 -12.12 -1.09
N ASP A 169 10.20 -11.36 -1.96
CA ASP A 169 11.65 -11.24 -1.99
C ASP A 169 12.13 -10.02 -1.18
N THR A 170 11.40 -8.89 -1.22
CA THR A 170 11.82 -7.65 -0.54
C THR A 170 11.57 -7.68 0.97
N ARG A 171 10.46 -8.25 1.44
CA ARG A 171 10.15 -8.33 2.89
C ARG A 171 11.24 -9.07 3.68
N PRO A 172 11.73 -10.25 3.25
CA PRO A 172 12.83 -10.93 3.93
C PRO A 172 14.16 -10.16 3.88
N LEU A 173 14.42 -9.36 2.84
CA LEU A 173 15.64 -8.55 2.78
C LEU A 173 15.64 -7.48 3.91
N PHE A 174 14.50 -6.82 4.16
CA PHE A 174 14.39 -5.90 5.29
C PHE A 174 14.57 -6.63 6.63
N ALA A 175 13.81 -7.71 6.85
CA ALA A 175 13.86 -8.45 8.12
C ALA A 175 15.22 -9.06 8.42
N SER A 176 15.97 -9.50 7.40
CA SER A 176 17.34 -10.02 7.54
C SER A 176 18.41 -8.93 7.72
N GLY A 177 18.00 -7.66 7.71
CA GLY A 177 18.88 -6.50 7.92
C GLY A 177 19.61 -6.03 6.67
N ARG A 178 19.24 -6.53 5.48
CA ARG A 178 19.87 -6.23 4.18
C ARG A 178 19.29 -4.97 3.52
N CYS A 179 18.22 -4.41 4.04
CA CYS A 179 17.61 -3.17 3.54
C CYS A 179 17.50 -2.12 4.64
N ALA A 180 17.86 -0.87 4.31
CA ALA A 180 17.70 0.26 5.22
C ALA A 180 16.27 0.82 5.19
N LEU A 181 15.70 0.90 3.99
CA LEU A 181 14.33 1.34 3.73
C LEU A 181 13.59 0.29 2.91
N ASN A 182 12.31 0.09 3.19
CA ASN A 182 11.41 -0.73 2.40
C ASN A 182 10.04 -0.08 2.31
N LEU A 183 9.40 -0.20 1.15
CA LEU A 183 8.01 0.18 0.93
C LEU A 183 7.22 -1.12 0.74
N ASP A 184 6.19 -1.32 1.54
CA ASP A 184 5.36 -2.54 1.49
C ASP A 184 4.08 -2.35 2.31
N TRP A 185 3.24 -3.38 2.36
CA TRP A 185 2.12 -3.49 3.28
C TRP A 185 2.56 -3.79 4.73
N GLY A 186 1.59 -3.84 5.64
CA GLY A 186 1.79 -4.09 7.08
C GLY A 186 2.54 -5.38 7.43
N ASP A 187 2.60 -6.35 6.52
CA ASP A 187 3.32 -7.62 6.68
C ASP A 187 4.73 -7.46 7.26
N VAL A 188 5.48 -6.44 6.82
CA VAL A 188 6.87 -6.24 7.22
C VAL A 188 6.99 -6.01 8.73
N GLY A 189 5.97 -5.43 9.37
CA GLY A 189 5.98 -5.18 10.81
C GLY A 189 6.02 -6.47 11.62
N THR A 190 5.13 -7.41 11.32
CA THR A 190 5.08 -8.72 11.99
C THR A 190 6.22 -9.65 11.56
N ILE A 191 6.70 -9.55 10.33
CA ILE A 191 7.89 -10.28 9.87
C ILE A 191 9.15 -9.78 10.61
N SER A 192 9.24 -8.47 10.89
CA SER A 192 10.41 -7.85 11.55
C SER A 192 10.57 -8.24 13.02
N ILE A 193 9.53 -8.80 13.66
CA ILE A 193 9.57 -9.29 15.04
C ILE A 193 9.73 -10.82 15.13
N ASP A 194 9.85 -11.54 14.01
CA ASP A 194 10.06 -12.99 14.01
C ASP A 194 11.40 -13.36 14.69
N PRO A 195 11.39 -14.07 15.84
CA PRO A 195 12.60 -14.39 16.60
C PRO A 195 13.54 -15.37 15.88
N VAL A 196 13.06 -16.07 14.85
CA VAL A 196 13.85 -17.04 14.07
C VAL A 196 14.57 -16.35 12.93
N ASN A 197 13.84 -15.55 12.16
CA ASN A 197 14.33 -15.04 10.87
C ASN A 197 14.79 -13.58 10.93
N SER A 198 14.26 -12.77 11.84
CA SER A 198 14.59 -11.34 11.88
C SER A 198 15.95 -11.08 12.53
N LYS A 199 16.70 -10.13 11.94
CA LYS A 199 17.93 -9.53 12.47
C LYS A 199 17.73 -8.08 12.92
N VAL A 200 16.52 -7.57 12.77
CA VAL A 200 16.16 -6.17 12.99
C VAL A 200 15.25 -5.95 14.19
N ILE A 201 14.95 -6.97 14.99
CA ILE A 201 14.15 -6.84 16.23
C ILE A 201 14.69 -5.69 17.09
N GLY A 202 13.83 -4.74 17.46
CA GLY A 202 14.19 -3.54 18.22
C GLY A 202 14.97 -2.46 17.44
N LYS A 203 15.22 -2.66 16.14
CA LYS A 203 16.05 -1.80 15.27
C LYS A 203 15.29 -1.20 14.08
N TRP A 204 13.98 -1.42 14.00
CA TRP A 204 13.15 -0.95 12.90
C TRP A 204 12.06 0.01 13.39
N GLY A 205 11.43 0.71 12.45
CA GLY A 205 10.22 1.48 12.64
C GLY A 205 9.39 1.53 11.36
N ALA A 206 8.18 2.07 11.45
CA ALA A 206 7.27 2.29 10.34
C ALA A 206 6.72 3.72 10.34
N ALA A 207 6.36 4.21 9.17
CA ALA A 207 5.73 5.51 8.97
C ALA A 207 4.73 5.43 7.80
N ILE A 208 3.79 6.37 7.75
CA ILE A 208 3.01 6.63 6.53
C ILE A 208 3.97 6.82 5.35
N MET A 209 3.51 6.47 4.14
CA MET A 209 4.30 6.68 2.92
C MET A 209 4.81 8.13 2.81
N PRO A 210 6.05 8.32 2.30
CA PRO A 210 6.55 9.65 2.02
C PRO A 210 5.58 10.46 1.15
N GLY A 211 5.55 11.76 1.37
CA GLY A 211 4.72 12.69 0.63
C GLY A 211 5.52 13.57 -0.31
N SER A 212 4.85 14.61 -0.82
CA SER A 212 5.46 15.62 -1.66
C SER A 212 5.24 17.02 -1.09
N THR A 213 6.25 17.89 -1.23
CA THR A 213 6.15 19.33 -0.95
C THR A 213 5.57 20.11 -2.13
N GLU A 214 5.28 19.43 -3.24
CA GLU A 214 4.68 19.98 -4.46
C GLU A 214 3.51 19.10 -4.92
N VAL A 215 2.49 19.72 -5.50
CA VAL A 215 1.33 19.03 -6.07
C VAL A 215 1.04 19.54 -7.47
N VAL A 216 0.37 18.74 -8.28
CA VAL A 216 0.02 19.10 -9.65
C VAL A 216 -1.06 20.17 -9.66
N ASN A 217 -0.79 21.27 -10.36
CA ASN A 217 -1.81 22.20 -10.78
C ASN A 217 -2.56 21.62 -11.99
N TRP A 218 -3.80 21.19 -11.79
CA TRP A 218 -4.59 20.55 -12.85
C TRP A 218 -4.98 21.46 -14.02
N GLU A 219 -4.80 22.79 -13.91
CA GLU A 219 -5.02 23.71 -15.04
C GLU A 219 -3.81 23.76 -15.98
N THR A 220 -2.60 23.59 -15.45
CA THR A 220 -1.34 23.71 -16.21
C THR A 220 -0.63 22.38 -16.44
N GLY A 221 -0.86 21.38 -15.60
CA GLY A 221 -0.14 20.10 -15.57
C GLY A 221 1.23 20.18 -14.87
N GLU A 222 1.62 21.35 -14.37
CA GLU A 222 2.91 21.62 -13.72
C GLU A 222 2.83 21.37 -12.21
N LEU A 223 3.98 21.09 -11.58
CA LEU A 223 4.10 21.02 -10.13
C LEU A 223 4.16 22.44 -9.53
N GLU A 224 3.38 22.65 -8.47
CA GLU A 224 3.42 23.87 -7.68
C GLU A 224 3.63 23.54 -6.20
N ALA A 225 4.20 24.48 -5.45
CA ALA A 225 4.41 24.32 -4.03
C ALA A 225 3.10 23.99 -3.31
N CYS A 226 3.19 23.06 -2.37
CA CYS A 226 2.09 22.67 -1.53
C CYS A 226 1.84 23.74 -0.46
N THR A 227 0.61 24.24 -0.42
CA THR A 227 0.13 25.33 0.43
C THR A 227 -1.17 24.91 1.11
N ALA A 228 -1.63 25.68 2.10
CA ALA A 228 -2.91 25.43 2.76
C ALA A 228 -4.12 25.45 1.80
N ASP A 229 -4.01 26.14 0.66
CA ASP A 229 -5.12 26.30 -0.29
C ASP A 229 -5.23 25.13 -1.29
N ASN A 230 -4.09 24.63 -1.78
CA ASN A 230 -4.05 23.53 -2.76
C ASN A 230 -3.80 22.15 -2.12
N CYS A 231 -3.31 22.10 -0.88
CA CYS A 231 -3.13 20.90 -0.06
C CYS A 231 -3.71 21.07 1.36
N PRO A 232 -5.04 21.17 1.53
CA PRO A 232 -5.66 21.40 2.84
C PRO A 232 -5.37 20.31 3.88
N TYR A 233 -4.89 19.14 3.44
CA TYR A 233 -4.58 17.99 4.30
C TYR A 233 -3.08 17.77 4.52
N ALA A 234 -2.22 18.67 4.06
CA ALA A 234 -0.78 18.55 4.24
C ALA A 234 -0.40 18.58 5.73
N ILE A 235 0.56 17.74 6.10
CA ILE A 235 1.13 17.68 7.45
C ILE A 235 2.48 18.37 7.40
N ASP A 236 2.61 19.49 8.12
CA ASP A 236 3.83 20.30 8.17
C ASP A 236 4.43 20.56 6.77
N GLY A 237 3.59 20.98 5.83
CA GLY A 237 3.97 21.34 4.47
C GLY A 237 4.17 20.18 3.49
N VAL A 238 3.89 18.94 3.91
CA VAL A 238 4.02 17.74 3.06
C VAL A 238 2.65 17.13 2.78
N ASN A 239 2.31 16.98 1.50
CA ASN A 239 1.12 16.28 1.05
C ASN A 239 1.35 14.77 1.08
N HIS A 240 0.72 14.09 2.03
CA HIS A 240 0.66 12.63 2.08
C HIS A 240 -0.65 12.16 1.44
N ALA A 241 -0.56 11.16 0.58
CA ALA A 241 -1.71 10.51 -0.04
C ALA A 241 -1.55 8.98 0.11
N PRO A 242 -1.79 8.43 1.32
CA PRO A 242 -1.58 7.02 1.57
C PRO A 242 -2.49 6.20 0.64
N PHE A 243 -1.97 5.09 0.15
CA PHE A 243 -2.66 4.26 -0.80
C PHE A 243 -2.99 2.90 -0.17
N ALA A 244 -4.25 2.51 -0.23
CA ALA A 244 -4.71 1.21 0.26
C ALA A 244 -4.19 0.04 -0.60
N ALA A 245 -3.86 0.30 -1.88
CA ALA A 245 -3.26 -0.66 -2.80
C ALA A 245 -3.90 -2.06 -2.69
N PHE A 246 -5.13 -2.19 -3.17
CA PHE A 246 -6.08 -3.31 -3.01
C PHE A 246 -6.94 -3.30 -1.74
N GLY A 247 -6.48 -2.69 -0.63
CA GLY A 247 -7.26 -2.55 0.60
C GLY A 247 -7.61 -3.86 1.30
N GLY A 248 -6.84 -4.93 1.01
CA GLY A 248 -6.87 -6.21 1.71
C GLY A 248 -7.73 -7.27 1.06
N TRP A 249 -7.63 -8.49 1.57
CA TRP A 249 -8.43 -9.63 1.11
C TRP A 249 -9.79 -9.73 1.82
N GLY A 250 -10.79 -10.17 1.06
CA GLY A 250 -12.14 -10.43 1.56
C GLY A 250 -12.69 -11.77 1.11
N GLY A 251 -13.54 -12.36 1.96
CA GLY A 251 -14.26 -13.59 1.65
C GLY A 251 -15.52 -13.32 0.83
N GLY A 252 -15.49 -13.67 -0.46
CA GLY A 252 -16.65 -13.64 -1.36
C GLY A 252 -17.24 -15.04 -1.56
N ILE A 253 -18.57 -15.14 -1.72
CA ILE A 253 -19.26 -16.42 -1.95
C ILE A 253 -19.77 -16.47 -3.39
N ASN A 254 -19.49 -17.56 -4.10
CA ASN A 254 -19.98 -17.75 -5.46
C ASN A 254 -21.52 -17.83 -5.49
N ALA A 255 -22.17 -16.92 -6.22
CA ALA A 255 -23.63 -16.84 -6.33
C ALA A 255 -24.27 -18.11 -6.93
N ALA A 256 -23.52 -18.86 -7.74
CA ALA A 256 -24.00 -20.09 -8.38
C ALA A 256 -23.84 -21.36 -7.50
N ALA A 257 -23.25 -21.25 -6.30
CA ALA A 257 -23.11 -22.39 -5.41
C ALA A 257 -24.46 -22.84 -4.82
N ASP A 258 -24.57 -24.11 -4.45
CA ASP A 258 -25.75 -24.61 -3.72
C ASP A 258 -25.87 -23.95 -2.34
N ASP A 259 -27.10 -23.79 -1.83
CA ASP A 259 -27.35 -23.08 -0.56
C ASP A 259 -26.53 -23.63 0.62
N LYS A 260 -26.39 -24.95 0.72
CA LYS A 260 -25.58 -25.57 1.79
C LYS A 260 -24.09 -25.18 1.70
N VAL A 261 -23.58 -24.97 0.48
CA VAL A 261 -22.20 -24.52 0.26
C VAL A 261 -22.08 -23.04 0.60
N LYS A 262 -23.07 -22.22 0.24
CA LYS A 262 -23.13 -20.81 0.63
C LYS A 262 -23.16 -20.65 2.16
N ASP A 263 -23.97 -21.45 2.85
CA ASP A 263 -24.05 -21.46 4.31
C ASP A 263 -22.72 -21.85 4.95
N ALA A 264 -22.07 -22.90 4.44
CA ALA A 264 -20.78 -23.35 4.95
C ALA A 264 -19.66 -22.31 4.71
N ALA A 265 -19.63 -21.71 3.51
CA ALA A 265 -18.67 -20.66 3.18
C ALA A 265 -18.86 -19.41 4.05
N PHE A 266 -20.10 -18.96 4.23
CA PHE A 266 -20.41 -17.83 5.11
C PHE A 266 -19.99 -18.12 6.55
N ALA A 267 -20.33 -19.31 7.08
CA ALA A 267 -19.95 -19.70 8.44
C ALA A 267 -18.43 -19.72 8.64
N TYR A 268 -17.68 -20.16 7.61
CA TYR A 268 -16.22 -20.14 7.66
C TYR A 268 -15.64 -18.72 7.65
N PHE A 269 -16.10 -17.85 6.74
CA PHE A 269 -15.63 -16.47 6.70
C PHE A 269 -16.04 -15.66 7.93
N SER A 270 -17.27 -15.86 8.44
CA SER A 270 -17.69 -15.28 9.73
C SER A 270 -16.77 -15.72 10.85
N TYR A 271 -16.47 -17.01 10.97
CA TYR A 271 -15.53 -17.52 11.97
C TYR A 271 -14.14 -16.88 11.85
N MET A 272 -13.60 -16.76 10.63
CA MET A 272 -12.28 -16.15 10.42
C MET A 272 -12.24 -14.67 10.83
N THR A 273 -13.27 -13.90 10.47
CA THR A 273 -13.24 -12.45 10.73
C THR A 273 -13.50 -12.11 12.20
N GLN A 274 -14.21 -12.97 12.95
CA GLN A 274 -14.55 -12.73 14.36
C GLN A 274 -13.34 -12.30 15.20
N PRO A 275 -13.47 -11.33 16.12
CA PRO A 275 -12.34 -10.78 16.88
C PRO A 275 -11.49 -11.84 17.61
N ALA A 276 -12.11 -12.93 18.03
CA ALA A 276 -11.42 -14.03 18.71
C ALA A 276 -10.38 -14.75 17.83
N GLN A 277 -10.55 -14.73 16.51
CA GLN A 277 -9.62 -15.31 15.53
C GLN A 277 -8.73 -14.20 14.96
N SER A 278 -9.36 -13.18 14.38
CA SER A 278 -8.65 -12.16 13.62
C SER A 278 -7.67 -11.34 14.44
N ASN A 279 -7.94 -11.07 15.72
CA ASN A 279 -6.99 -10.36 16.57
C ASN A 279 -5.71 -11.17 16.84
N GLN A 280 -5.78 -12.50 16.77
CA GLN A 280 -4.59 -13.34 16.83
C GLN A 280 -3.87 -13.36 15.47
N ASP A 281 -4.62 -13.52 14.38
CA ASP A 281 -4.03 -13.73 13.05
C ASP A 281 -3.18 -12.54 12.59
N VAL A 282 -3.59 -11.31 12.88
CA VAL A 282 -2.83 -10.09 12.49
C VAL A 282 -1.50 -9.92 13.23
N THR A 283 -1.24 -10.73 14.25
CA THR A 283 0.01 -10.67 15.03
C THR A 283 1.06 -11.69 14.55
N VAL A 284 0.72 -12.52 13.56
CA VAL A 284 1.57 -13.61 13.07
C VAL A 284 2.00 -13.32 11.63
N GLY A 285 3.26 -12.96 11.39
CA GLY A 285 3.71 -12.56 10.05
C GLY A 285 3.55 -13.62 8.94
N GLY A 286 3.42 -14.90 9.31
CA GLY A 286 3.16 -15.98 8.36
C GLY A 286 1.71 -16.05 7.84
N THR A 287 0.76 -15.33 8.45
CA THR A 287 -0.64 -15.29 7.97
C THR A 287 -0.79 -14.35 6.78
N GLY A 288 0.05 -13.32 6.69
CA GLY A 288 -0.11 -12.21 5.76
C GLY A 288 -1.32 -11.33 6.07
N PHE A 289 -1.90 -11.43 7.27
CA PHE A 289 -3.03 -10.58 7.68
C PHE A 289 -2.54 -9.33 8.41
N ASN A 290 -3.15 -8.23 8.04
CA ASN A 290 -2.83 -6.88 8.45
C ASN A 290 -4.02 -6.33 9.26
N PRO A 291 -3.80 -5.41 10.22
CA PRO A 291 -4.88 -4.83 11.01
C PRO A 291 -5.97 -4.16 10.17
N TYR A 292 -7.21 -4.63 10.31
CA TYR A 292 -8.40 -4.06 9.66
C TYR A 292 -9.51 -3.67 10.65
N ARG A 293 -9.35 -4.01 11.94
CA ARG A 293 -10.29 -3.66 13.01
C ARG A 293 -9.72 -2.56 13.87
N THR A 294 -10.60 -1.71 14.38
CA THR A 294 -10.23 -0.62 15.30
C THR A 294 -9.60 -1.20 16.57
N SER A 295 -10.12 -2.32 17.09
CA SER A 295 -9.58 -3.04 18.24
C SER A 295 -8.16 -3.60 18.05
N GLN A 296 -7.69 -3.76 16.80
CA GLN A 296 -6.35 -4.26 16.49
C GLN A 296 -5.27 -3.17 16.54
N LEU A 297 -5.67 -1.89 16.47
CA LEU A 297 -4.79 -0.72 16.36
C LEU A 297 -4.29 -0.19 17.71
N SER A 298 -4.40 -0.98 18.77
CA SER A 298 -3.81 -0.68 20.07
C SER A 298 -2.92 -1.80 20.57
N PHE A 299 -1.84 -1.45 21.27
CA PHE A 299 -0.97 -2.44 21.91
C PHE A 299 -1.76 -3.31 22.90
N SER A 300 -1.59 -4.63 22.79
CA SER A 300 -2.34 -5.63 23.54
C SER A 300 -1.42 -6.78 23.96
N ASP A 301 -1.92 -7.66 24.83
CA ASP A 301 -1.18 -8.87 25.21
C ASP A 301 -0.91 -9.78 24.00
N LEU A 302 -1.72 -9.72 22.93
CA LEU A 302 -1.47 -10.48 21.70
C LEU A 302 -0.22 -9.96 20.99
N TRP A 303 -0.11 -8.64 20.79
CA TRP A 303 1.09 -8.01 20.21
C TRP A 303 2.34 -8.28 21.05
N LYS A 304 2.22 -8.16 22.37
CA LYS A 304 3.31 -8.47 23.30
C LYS A 304 3.75 -9.94 23.20
N ASN A 305 2.81 -10.88 23.14
CA ASN A 305 3.10 -12.31 23.05
C ASN A 305 3.69 -12.69 21.68
N ALA A 306 3.36 -11.94 20.62
CA ALA A 306 3.98 -12.08 19.31
C ALA A 306 5.43 -11.58 19.27
N GLY A 307 5.87 -10.85 20.29
CA GLY A 307 7.24 -10.34 20.41
C GLY A 307 7.39 -8.84 20.10
N MET A 308 6.29 -8.15 19.80
CA MET A 308 6.31 -6.71 19.57
C MET A 308 6.43 -5.95 20.90
N THR A 309 7.36 -5.01 20.98
CA THR A 309 7.43 -4.07 22.12
C THR A 309 6.33 -3.01 22.01
N GLU A 310 6.02 -2.34 23.13
CA GLU A 310 5.05 -1.23 23.12
C GLU A 310 5.49 -0.08 22.19
N GLU A 311 6.80 0.17 22.10
CA GLU A 311 7.38 1.17 21.20
C GLU A 311 7.23 0.77 19.73
N GLU A 312 7.57 -0.48 19.36
CA GLU A 312 7.37 -1.00 18.00
C GLU A 312 5.89 -1.00 17.61
N ALA A 313 5.01 -1.39 18.53
CA ALA A 313 3.56 -1.36 18.29
C ALA A 313 3.05 0.07 18.09
N ALA A 314 3.54 1.04 18.85
CA ALA A 314 3.15 2.44 18.71
C ALA A 314 3.49 3.00 17.33
N VAL A 315 4.68 2.70 16.79
CA VAL A 315 5.08 3.17 15.45
C VAL A 315 4.37 2.39 14.34
N TYR A 316 4.25 1.07 14.46
CA TYR A 316 3.62 0.22 13.45
C TYR A 316 2.11 0.46 13.34
N LEU A 317 1.39 0.33 14.45
CA LEU A 317 -0.06 0.54 14.47
C LEU A 317 -0.41 2.02 14.26
N GLY A 318 0.47 2.93 14.69
CA GLY A 318 0.37 4.36 14.41
C GLY A 318 0.38 4.65 12.91
N ALA A 319 1.35 4.11 12.16
CA ALA A 319 1.43 4.29 10.72
C ALA A 319 0.21 3.74 9.95
N ILE A 320 -0.31 2.59 10.38
CA ILE A 320 -1.56 2.03 9.84
C ILE A 320 -2.74 2.96 10.13
N ASN A 321 -2.85 3.42 11.39
CA ASN A 321 -3.92 4.30 11.82
C ASN A 321 -3.89 5.66 11.09
N ASP A 322 -2.70 6.22 10.87
CA ASP A 322 -2.51 7.46 10.12
C ASP A 322 -2.94 7.30 8.65
N SER A 323 -2.61 6.17 8.04
CA SER A 323 -2.98 5.85 6.65
C SER A 323 -4.50 5.66 6.52
N MET A 324 -5.08 4.82 7.38
CA MET A 324 -6.51 4.48 7.37
C MET A 324 -7.41 5.69 7.63
N ASN A 325 -6.97 6.62 8.48
CA ASN A 325 -7.74 7.82 8.84
C ASN A 325 -7.38 9.05 7.99
N SER A 326 -6.49 8.91 7.00
CA SER A 326 -6.10 10.05 6.18
C SER A 326 -7.29 10.55 5.34
N PRO A 327 -7.65 11.85 5.43
CA PRO A 327 -8.68 12.43 4.59
C PRO A 327 -8.27 12.49 3.10
N ASN A 328 -6.98 12.28 2.83
CA ASN A 328 -6.36 12.32 1.51
C ASN A 328 -5.93 10.94 1.01
N MET A 329 -6.50 9.87 1.58
CA MET A 329 -6.25 8.50 1.14
C MET A 329 -6.70 8.26 -0.30
N ILE A 330 -5.86 7.56 -1.06
CA ILE A 330 -6.14 7.10 -2.42
C ILE A 330 -6.93 5.80 -2.33
N LEU A 331 -8.10 5.81 -2.96
CA LEU A 331 -8.92 4.62 -3.11
C LEU A 331 -8.52 3.86 -4.37
N ASP A 332 -8.60 2.53 -4.33
CA ASP A 332 -8.37 1.72 -5.53
C ASP A 332 -9.33 2.07 -6.66
N LEU A 333 -8.83 1.88 -7.89
CA LEU A 333 -9.62 2.03 -9.09
C LEU A 333 -10.75 0.98 -9.14
N ARG A 334 -11.99 1.40 -8.86
CA ARG A 334 -13.18 0.54 -8.84
C ARG A 334 -14.05 0.69 -10.09
N ILE A 335 -13.42 0.51 -11.25
CA ILE A 335 -14.12 0.38 -12.53
C ILE A 335 -14.02 -1.06 -13.05
N PRO A 336 -14.91 -1.51 -13.96
CA PRO A 336 -14.76 -2.80 -14.61
C PRO A 336 -13.41 -2.91 -15.34
N GLN A 337 -12.80 -4.09 -15.30
CA GLN A 337 -11.53 -4.41 -15.94
C GLN A 337 -10.36 -3.55 -15.46
N ASN A 338 -10.40 -3.04 -14.22
CA ASN A 338 -9.34 -2.19 -13.63
C ASN A 338 -7.93 -2.79 -13.77
N GLN A 339 -7.80 -4.12 -13.78
CA GLN A 339 -6.54 -4.83 -13.95
C GLN A 339 -5.91 -4.55 -15.32
N LYS A 340 -6.69 -4.32 -16.38
CA LYS A 340 -6.13 -3.94 -17.68
C LYS A 340 -5.42 -2.58 -17.63
N TYR A 341 -5.95 -1.64 -16.86
CA TYR A 341 -5.34 -0.32 -16.70
C TYR A 341 -4.03 -0.41 -15.92
N GLN A 342 -4.06 -1.08 -14.77
CA GLN A 342 -2.93 -1.09 -13.83
C GLN A 342 -1.93 -2.22 -14.11
N GLN A 343 -2.38 -3.48 -14.10
CA GLN A 343 -1.51 -4.65 -14.24
C GLN A 343 -1.00 -4.87 -15.67
N VAL A 344 -1.70 -4.36 -16.68
CA VAL A 344 -1.29 -4.54 -18.08
C VAL A 344 -0.66 -3.26 -18.61
N VAL A 345 -1.43 -2.17 -18.75
CA VAL A 345 -0.93 -0.95 -19.40
C VAL A 345 0.14 -0.23 -18.55
N LEU A 346 -0.16 0.08 -17.28
CA LEU A 346 0.76 0.81 -16.42
C LEU A 346 2.02 -0.02 -16.12
N ASP A 347 1.86 -1.24 -15.62
CA ASP A 347 2.98 -2.13 -15.26
C ASP A 347 3.92 -2.40 -16.46
N GLU A 348 3.38 -2.61 -17.67
CA GLU A 348 4.20 -2.75 -18.87
C GLU A 348 4.98 -1.47 -19.20
N ALA A 349 4.34 -0.31 -19.19
CA ALA A 349 5.02 0.94 -19.53
C ALA A 349 6.15 1.24 -18.52
N ILE A 350 5.88 1.08 -17.23
CA ILE A 350 6.85 1.33 -16.16
C ILE A 350 8.01 0.33 -16.22
N SER A 351 7.75 -0.96 -16.41
CA SER A 351 8.81 -1.96 -16.51
C SER A 351 9.73 -1.72 -17.72
N ARG A 352 9.17 -1.33 -18.88
CA ARG A 352 9.95 -0.96 -20.06
C ARG A 352 10.81 0.29 -19.83
N PHE A 353 10.27 1.28 -19.13
CA PHE A 353 11.03 2.47 -18.71
C PHE A 353 12.21 2.11 -17.81
N LEU A 354 11.97 1.31 -16.77
CA LEU A 354 13.00 0.90 -15.81
C LEU A 354 14.07 0.00 -16.47
N ALA A 355 13.70 -0.76 -17.49
CA ALA A 355 14.64 -1.52 -18.33
C ALA A 355 15.41 -0.65 -19.36
N GLY A 356 15.08 0.63 -19.49
CA GLY A 356 15.71 1.55 -20.45
C GLY A 356 15.26 1.34 -21.91
N GLU A 357 14.13 0.65 -22.12
CA GLU A 357 13.61 0.37 -23.46
C GLU A 357 12.84 1.56 -24.06
N ILE A 358 12.25 2.39 -23.21
CA ILE A 358 11.54 3.62 -23.57
C ILE A 358 11.93 4.75 -22.63
N ASP A 359 11.83 5.99 -23.12
CA ASP A 359 12.07 7.16 -22.31
C ASP A 359 10.83 7.60 -21.51
N LYS A 360 11.03 8.62 -20.68
CA LYS A 360 10.01 9.18 -19.79
C LYS A 360 8.74 9.62 -20.53
N GLU A 361 8.88 10.32 -21.65
CA GLU A 361 7.73 10.85 -22.40
C GLU A 361 6.98 9.73 -23.13
N ALA A 362 7.70 8.78 -23.72
CA ALA A 362 7.11 7.59 -24.31
C ALA A 362 6.35 6.74 -23.28
N THR A 363 6.81 6.74 -22.03
CA THR A 363 6.15 6.03 -20.92
C THR A 363 4.82 6.69 -20.57
N VAL A 364 4.83 8.01 -20.34
CA VAL A 364 3.62 8.80 -20.06
C VAL A 364 2.59 8.60 -21.18
N GLN A 365 3.03 8.70 -22.44
CA GLN A 365 2.14 8.55 -23.59
C GLN A 365 1.58 7.12 -23.73
N ALA A 366 2.39 6.09 -23.43
CA ALA A 366 1.94 4.70 -23.48
C ALA A 366 0.82 4.44 -22.46
N VAL A 367 0.95 4.98 -21.24
CA VAL A 367 -0.09 4.87 -20.22
C VAL A 367 -1.33 5.66 -20.62
N ALA A 368 -1.17 6.93 -21.00
CA ALA A 368 -2.28 7.81 -21.38
C ALA A 368 -3.09 7.21 -22.54
N ASN A 369 -2.43 6.75 -23.60
CA ASN A 369 -3.08 6.16 -24.75
C ASN A 369 -3.75 4.83 -24.39
N GLY A 370 -3.03 3.94 -23.70
CA GLY A 370 -3.59 2.63 -23.35
C GLY A 370 -4.80 2.74 -22.43
N TRP A 371 -4.84 3.72 -21.52
CA TRP A 371 -6.02 3.95 -20.69
C TRP A 371 -7.18 4.57 -21.49
N ASN A 372 -6.91 5.52 -22.38
CA ASN A 372 -7.95 6.06 -23.27
C ASN A 372 -8.52 4.99 -24.21
N GLU A 373 -7.69 4.12 -24.78
CA GLU A 373 -8.14 3.00 -25.62
C GLU A 373 -9.03 1.98 -24.87
N LEU A 374 -8.88 1.87 -23.55
CA LEU A 374 -9.75 1.03 -22.72
C LEU A 374 -11.05 1.72 -22.31
N ASN A 375 -11.09 3.05 -22.37
CA ASN A 375 -12.29 3.85 -22.11
C ASN A 375 -13.25 3.88 -23.32
N ASP A 376 -12.70 3.79 -24.54
CA ASP A 376 -13.43 3.73 -25.82
C ASP A 376 -14.10 2.36 -26.05
#